data_AF-A0A836T1R3-F1
#
_entry.id   AF-A0A836T1R3-F1
#
_cell.length_a   1.000
_cell.length_b   1.000
_cell.length_c   1.000
_cell.angle_alpha   90.00
_cell.angle_beta   90.00
_cell.angle_gamma   90.00
#
_symmetry.space_group_name_H-M   'P 1'
#
loop_
_entity.id
_entity.type
_entity.pdbx_description
1 polymer ?
#
loop_
_entity_poly.entity_id
_entity_poly.type
_entity_poly.pdbx_seq_one_letter_code
_entity_poly.pdbx_strand_id
1 'polypeptide(L)'
;SCIQMSSTPSASNTNKTFSVTPSDNLSSETSYKIRVTTLVKDVVGNSMSNSYTTSNGFTTADITSPILSQVSAITSPTNDTTPDYTFSSSEAGTITYGGSCSSSTTSAT
;
A
#
# COMPACT_ATOMS: atom_id res chain seq x y z
N SER A 1 -3.02 13.22 12.06
CA SER A 1 -4.50 13.27 12.18
C SER A 1 -5.00 11.94 12.75
N CYS A 2 -6.22 11.87 13.28
CA CYS A 2 -6.84 10.59 13.65
C CYS A 2 -7.72 10.13 12.49
N ILE A 3 -7.67 8.84 12.17
CA ILE A 3 -8.56 8.22 11.18
C ILE A 3 -9.86 7.82 11.86
N GLN A 4 -10.99 8.13 11.23
CA GLN A 4 -12.30 7.74 11.73
C GLN A 4 -12.50 6.23 11.57
N MET A 5 -13.12 5.60 12.58
CA MET A 5 -13.48 4.19 12.53
C MET A 5 -14.91 4.04 12.00
N SER A 6 -15.20 2.93 11.31
CA SER A 6 -16.50 2.67 10.68
C SER A 6 -17.63 2.48 11.69
N SER A 7 -17.30 2.02 12.90
CA SER A 7 -18.26 1.66 13.94
C SER A 7 -17.57 1.56 15.31
N THR A 8 -18.36 1.27 16.35
CA THR A 8 -17.83 0.88 17.65
C THR A 8 -17.00 -0.40 17.53
N PRO A 9 -15.91 -0.57 18.31
CA PRO A 9 -15.09 -1.77 18.24
C PRO A 9 -15.89 -3.06 18.46
N SER A 10 -15.61 -4.09 17.67
CA SER A 10 -16.19 -5.43 17.85
C SER A 10 -15.44 -6.16 18.96
N ALA A 11 -16.15 -6.57 20.02
CA ALA A 11 -15.57 -7.26 21.17
C ALA A 11 -15.68 -8.79 21.05
N SER A 12 -14.63 -9.49 21.47
CA SER A 12 -14.58 -10.95 21.57
C SER A 12 -13.78 -11.40 22.79
N ASN A 13 -13.65 -12.71 23.00
CA ASN A 13 -12.93 -13.30 24.14
C ASN A 13 -13.40 -12.74 25.50
N THR A 14 -14.72 -12.68 25.68
CA THR A 14 -15.36 -12.11 26.89
C THR A 14 -14.91 -10.66 27.13
N ASN A 15 -15.02 -9.82 26.11
CA ASN A 15 -14.65 -8.40 26.12
C ASN A 15 -13.17 -8.13 26.46
N LYS A 16 -12.27 -9.00 26.00
CA LYS A 16 -10.81 -8.83 26.16
C LYS A 16 -10.07 -8.61 24.86
N THR A 17 -10.73 -8.84 23.73
CA THR A 17 -10.18 -8.58 22.40
C THR A 17 -11.13 -7.66 21.66
N PHE A 18 -10.58 -6.60 21.06
CA PHE A 18 -11.36 -5.60 20.34
C PHE A 18 -10.78 -5.41 18.94
N SER A 19 -11.64 -5.49 17.94
CA SER A 19 -11.29 -5.25 16.53
C SER A 19 -11.91 -3.94 16.07
N VAL A 20 -11.13 -3.15 15.34
CA VAL A 20 -11.56 -1.88 14.75
C VAL A 20 -11.28 -1.89 13.26
N THR A 21 -12.13 -1.21 12.50
CA THR A 21 -11.98 -1.05 11.06
C THR A 21 -12.10 0.44 10.73
N PRO A 22 -11.14 1.02 10.00
CA PRO A 22 -11.26 2.39 9.48
C PRO A 22 -12.55 2.58 8.67
N SER A 23 -13.10 3.79 8.65
CA SER A 23 -14.29 4.11 7.84
C SER A 23 -14.01 4.05 6.34
N ASP A 24 -12.78 4.37 5.95
CA ASP A 24 -12.33 4.49 4.58
C ASP A 24 -11.00 3.78 4.38
N ASN A 25 -10.64 3.53 3.11
CA ASN A 25 -9.34 2.99 2.76
C ASN A 25 -8.22 3.92 3.27
N LEU A 26 -7.23 3.31 3.89
CA LEU A 26 -6.01 4.01 4.30
C LEU A 26 -5.16 4.32 3.06
N SER A 27 -4.40 5.41 3.12
CA SER A 27 -3.46 5.78 2.07
C SER A 27 -2.40 4.69 1.89
N SER A 28 -1.99 4.43 0.64
CA SER A 28 -0.90 3.49 0.33
C SER A 28 0.43 3.96 0.93
N GLU A 29 1.33 3.01 1.17
CA GLU A 29 2.70 3.26 1.66
C GLU A 29 2.80 4.22 2.86
N THR A 30 1.76 4.28 3.69
CA THR A 30 1.65 5.26 4.77
C THR A 30 1.72 4.56 6.12
N SER A 31 2.52 5.09 7.04
CA SER A 31 2.64 4.56 8.40
C SER A 31 1.54 5.08 9.32
N TYR A 32 0.85 4.15 9.98
CA TYR A 32 -0.19 4.42 10.96
C TYR A 32 0.16 3.80 12.31
N LYS A 33 -0.29 4.46 13.39
CA LYS A 33 -0.21 3.92 14.76
C LYS A 33 -1.61 3.80 15.33
N ILE A 34 -1.79 2.80 16.19
CA ILE A 34 -3.02 2.65 16.97
C ILE A 34 -2.78 3.29 18.33
N ARG A 35 -3.73 4.13 18.76
CA ARG A 35 -3.72 4.76 20.08
C ARG A 35 -5.00 4.40 20.83
N VAL A 36 -4.83 3.88 22.03
CA VAL A 36 -5.89 3.64 23.01
C VAL A 36 -5.73 4.65 24.13
N THR A 37 -6.79 5.38 24.44
CA THR A 37 -6.76 6.43 25.48
C THR A 37 -7.17 5.88 26.83
N THR A 38 -7.00 6.68 27.88
CA THR A 38 -7.40 6.36 29.25
C THR A 38 -8.92 6.26 29.44
N LEU A 39 -9.72 6.55 28.39
CA LEU A 39 -11.18 6.45 28.42
C LEU A 39 -11.69 5.00 28.42
N VAL A 40 -10.86 4.03 28.04
CA VAL A 40 -11.21 2.61 28.14
C VAL A 40 -11.31 2.21 29.63
N LYS A 41 -12.36 1.46 29.97
CA LYS A 41 -12.67 1.00 31.33
C LYS A 41 -12.85 -0.52 31.38
N ASP A 42 -12.53 -1.11 32.53
CA ASP A 42 -12.91 -2.48 32.85
C ASP A 42 -14.40 -2.59 33.25
N VAL A 43 -14.83 -3.81 33.59
CA VAL A 43 -16.23 -4.11 33.95
C VAL A 43 -16.70 -3.43 35.24
N VAL A 44 -15.78 -3.07 36.14
CA VAL A 44 -16.09 -2.36 37.39
C VAL A 44 -15.82 -0.85 37.28
N GLY A 45 -15.45 -0.37 36.09
CA GLY A 45 -15.30 1.05 35.78
C GLY A 45 -13.90 1.63 35.96
N ASN A 46 -12.87 0.81 36.23
CA ASN A 46 -11.50 1.29 36.35
C ASN A 46 -10.95 1.69 34.97
N SER A 47 -10.46 2.92 34.85
CA SER A 47 -9.80 3.43 33.64
C SER A 47 -8.33 3.02 33.56
N MET A 48 -7.76 2.99 32.35
CA MET A 48 -6.31 2.84 32.20
C MET A 48 -5.56 4.02 32.82
N SER A 49 -4.44 3.76 33.49
CA SER A 49 -3.59 4.80 34.08
C SER A 49 -2.88 5.67 33.03
N ASN A 50 -2.52 5.08 31.89
CA ASN A 50 -1.82 5.76 30.80
C ASN A 50 -2.40 5.34 29.45
N SER A 51 -2.35 6.24 28.47
CA SER A 51 -2.68 5.88 27.09
C SER A 51 -1.65 4.92 26.52
N TYR A 52 -2.10 3.95 25.74
CA TYR A 52 -1.24 3.05 25.01
C TYR A 52 -1.17 3.49 23.54
N THR A 53 0.03 3.57 22.99
CA THR A 53 0.23 3.76 21.54
C THR A 53 1.20 2.68 21.06
N THR A 54 0.86 2.01 19.96
CA THR A 54 1.76 1.02 19.35
C THR A 54 3.10 1.67 19.03
N SER A 55 4.22 1.07 19.47
CA SER A 55 5.57 1.62 19.28
C SER A 55 5.88 1.86 17.79
N ASN A 56 5.71 0.81 16.98
CA ASN A 56 6.06 0.81 15.56
C ASN A 56 4.85 0.99 14.65
N GLY A 57 3.64 0.64 15.11
CA GLY A 57 2.43 0.72 14.28
C GLY A 57 2.46 -0.29 13.13
N PHE A 58 1.92 0.10 11.98
CA PHE A 58 1.97 -0.65 10.73
C PHE A 58 2.09 0.31 9.54
N THR A 59 2.59 -0.20 8.42
CA THR A 59 2.61 0.52 7.14
C THR A 59 1.70 -0.23 6.17
N THR A 60 0.87 0.52 5.44
CA THR A 60 0.02 -0.05 4.39
C THR A 60 0.84 -0.49 3.20
N ALA A 61 0.32 -1.47 2.44
CA ALA A 61 0.96 -1.91 1.22
C ALA A 61 0.94 -0.80 0.15
N ASP A 62 1.87 -0.92 -0.78
CA ASP A 62 1.74 -0.25 -2.07
C ASP A 62 0.57 -0.86 -2.86
N ILE A 63 -0.27 0.01 -3.42
CA ILE A 63 -1.41 -0.33 -4.26
C ILE A 63 -1.49 0.57 -5.50
N THR A 64 -0.52 1.47 -5.71
CA THR A 64 -0.46 2.25 -6.94
C THR A 64 0.04 1.36 -8.06
N SER A 65 -0.51 1.55 -9.26
CA SER A 65 -0.09 0.80 -10.44
C SER A 65 0.97 1.60 -11.20
N PRO A 66 1.97 0.93 -11.79
CA PRO A 66 2.95 1.60 -12.61
C PRO A 66 2.28 2.21 -13.84
N ILE A 67 2.71 3.41 -14.20
CA ILE A 67 2.32 4.11 -15.41
C ILE A 67 3.52 4.11 -16.36
N LEU A 68 3.32 3.63 -17.57
CA LEU A 68 4.35 3.67 -18.60
C LEU A 68 4.29 4.99 -19.38
N SER A 69 5.46 5.57 -19.65
CA SER A 69 5.61 6.73 -20.53
C SER A 69 6.58 6.39 -21.65
N GLN A 70 6.21 6.72 -22.88
CA GLN A 70 7.14 6.66 -24.00
C GLN A 70 8.25 7.69 -23.81
N VAL A 71 9.49 7.29 -24.10
CA VAL A 71 10.68 8.15 -24.05
C VAL A 71 11.17 8.44 -25.46
N SER A 72 11.35 7.38 -26.28
CA SER A 72 11.71 7.48 -27.69
C SER A 72 10.71 6.73 -28.55
N ALA A 73 10.08 7.46 -29.48
CA ALA A 73 9.12 6.93 -30.43
C ALA A 73 9.79 6.58 -31.76
N ILE A 74 9.24 5.60 -32.47
CA ILE A 74 9.57 5.41 -33.90
C ILE A 74 8.67 6.33 -34.70
N THR A 75 9.20 7.47 -35.15
CA THR A 75 8.40 8.56 -35.76
C THR A 75 8.16 8.37 -37.26
N SER A 76 9.04 7.65 -37.96
CA SER A 76 8.87 7.34 -39.38
C SER A 76 9.31 5.91 -39.66
N PRO A 77 8.51 5.11 -40.39
CA PRO A 77 8.97 3.85 -40.94
C PRO A 77 10.17 4.11 -41.86
N THR A 78 11.26 3.39 -41.61
CA THR A 78 12.42 3.35 -42.50
C THR A 78 12.68 1.88 -42.86
N ASN A 79 13.67 1.65 -43.72
CA ASN A 79 14.22 0.33 -44.03
C ASN A 79 15.17 -0.20 -42.94
N ASP A 80 15.22 0.46 -41.78
CA ASP A 80 15.87 -0.05 -40.57
C ASP A 80 15.03 -1.17 -39.94
N THR A 81 15.62 -2.34 -39.81
CA THR A 81 14.96 -3.53 -39.22
C THR A 81 15.16 -3.64 -37.71
N THR A 82 15.93 -2.74 -37.09
CA THR A 82 16.27 -2.75 -35.66
C THR A 82 16.10 -1.35 -35.04
N PRO A 83 14.91 -0.74 -35.11
CA PRO A 83 14.72 0.61 -34.59
C PRO A 83 14.74 0.63 -33.05
N ASP A 84 15.35 1.66 -32.48
CA ASP A 84 15.41 1.85 -31.03
C ASP A 84 14.11 2.44 -30.48
N TYR A 85 13.42 1.69 -29.61
CA TYR A 85 12.24 2.15 -28.88
C TYR A 85 12.50 2.11 -27.38
N THR A 86 12.19 3.21 -26.69
CA THR A 86 12.36 3.28 -25.23
C THR A 86 11.12 3.84 -24.55
N PHE A 87 10.81 3.28 -23.38
CA PHE A 87 9.77 3.74 -22.47
C PHE A 87 10.32 3.67 -21.04
N SER A 88 9.71 4.41 -20.13
CA SER A 88 9.97 4.38 -18.70
C SER A 88 8.70 3.99 -17.93
N SER A 89 8.88 3.53 -16.69
CA SER A 89 7.80 3.25 -15.74
C SER A 89 7.87 4.24 -14.58
N SER A 90 6.74 4.63 -14.02
CA SER A 90 6.68 5.45 -12.81
C SER A 90 7.15 4.73 -11.55
N GLU A 91 7.18 3.40 -11.58
CA GLU A 91 7.59 2.54 -10.48
C GLU A 91 8.56 1.46 -10.98
N ALA A 92 9.45 1.00 -10.11
CA ALA A 92 10.35 -0.10 -10.41
C ALA A 92 9.57 -1.42 -10.51
N GLY A 93 10.00 -2.31 -11.40
CA GLY A 93 9.31 -3.58 -11.61
C GLY A 93 10.05 -4.52 -12.54
N THR A 94 9.38 -5.60 -12.92
CA THR A 94 9.89 -6.57 -13.90
C THR A 94 9.11 -6.46 -15.20
N ILE A 95 9.80 -6.61 -16.34
CA ILE A 95 9.19 -6.56 -17.66
C ILE A 95 9.10 -8.00 -18.17
N THR A 96 7.89 -8.47 -18.46
CA THR A 96 7.68 -9.81 -19.04
C THR A 96 7.18 -9.69 -20.47
N TYR A 97 7.77 -10.45 -21.38
CA TYR A 97 7.32 -10.56 -22.75
C TYR A 97 6.29 -11.69 -22.88
N GLY A 98 5.19 -11.43 -23.59
CA GLY A 98 4.15 -12.41 -23.86
C GLY A 98 4.22 -12.99 -25.28
N GLY A 99 3.57 -14.13 -25.50
CA GLY A 99 3.43 -14.75 -26.83
C GLY A 99 4.72 -15.42 -27.32
N SER A 100 5.01 -15.30 -28.62
CA SER A 100 6.24 -15.81 -29.24
C SER A 100 7.42 -14.83 -29.18
N CYS A 101 7.23 -13.67 -28.53
CA CYS A 101 8.28 -12.68 -28.38
C CYS A 101 9.28 -13.14 -27.32
N SER A 102 10.55 -13.17 -27.67
CA SER A 102 11.66 -13.50 -26.75
C SER A 102 12.67 -12.38 -26.73
N SER A 103 13.18 -12.04 -25.55
CA SER A 103 14.32 -11.15 -25.37
C SER A 103 15.44 -11.90 -24.66
N SER A 104 16.69 -11.56 -24.98
CA SER A 104 17.86 -12.07 -24.24
C SER A 104 17.91 -11.55 -22.79
N THR A 105 17.14 -10.52 -22.45
CA THR A 105 16.99 -9.98 -21.10
C THR A 105 15.51 -9.84 -20.72
N THR A 106 15.12 -10.41 -19.58
CA THR A 106 13.77 -10.27 -18.99
C THR A 106 13.75 -9.25 -17.85
N SER A 107 14.89 -8.65 -17.53
CA SER A 107 15.00 -7.58 -16.54
C SER A 107 15.60 -6.37 -17.23
N ALA A 108 14.87 -5.25 -17.24
CA ALA A 108 15.45 -3.95 -17.50
C ALA A 108 15.93 -3.42 -16.15
N THR A 109 17.26 -3.26 -16.02
CA THR A 109 17.89 -2.61 -14.86
C THR A 109 18.00 -1.12 -15.08
#